data_AF-A0A432IF20-F1
#
_entry.id   AF-A0A432IF20-F1
#
_cell.length_a   1.000
_cell.length_b   1.000
_cell.length_c   1.000
_cell.angle_alpha   90.00
_cell.angle_beta   90.00
_cell.angle_gamma   90.00
#
_symmetry.space_group_name_H-M   'P 1'
#
loop_
_entity.id
_entity.type
_entity.pdbx_description
1 polymer ?
#
loop_
_entity_poly.entity_id
_entity_poly.type
_entity_poly.pdbx_seq_one_letter_code
_entity_poly.pdbx_strand_id
1 'polypeptide(L)'
;MHQPDDRIRASHCSQQGMALFVVLILVLVLTVVITQLLFVTKIEERISRNRQGRVSLSYAVQATARQVLQSLSSDLMADLGYFDDDIEDDSLLGSSGGGGTQLPGGITLPGSGGGTTPGSNGESNTPADTPHDVWAYPIQDSINQVQITGLVIDGESCIDLNHIFKLVLIAEEDSEADGDSSGGSTEPGGEAGDEELLEEYIIPEQEEVDDATVMLERLIEAVIDFNSESGFDYNDVPHPQGAAEAIVSMVYQRVLDEQTRRIRSLDSIRHLDEVSWELFNGPIDPATLEEDYEEERGNPDEWMDDIGSLLPGSFDGLEAAGFELLDGGVDQIPTPIGLRHVLTANSTGKINLNTARPEVLIALMRSFDDFDEAREIAWQIRDHCNSYQQEIDDVTGEILEDLLGDIGVDEEIEQQFQHFTSFDQLKQVDESWEDGGASEDSIFALLQQDLEEHSTFSSNFFTTTIEGTSEGRSLSGRMVCARKGQHVLVISWKEVRR
;
A
#
# COMPACT_ATOMS: atom_id res chain seq x y z
N MET A 1 -13.43 27.30 -107.40
CA MET A 1 -14.41 26.63 -106.51
C MET A 1 -13.58 25.96 -105.41
N HIS A 2 -13.49 26.59 -104.24
CA HIS A 2 -12.57 26.21 -103.17
C HIS A 2 -13.06 24.97 -102.42
N GLN A 3 -12.22 23.94 -102.32
CA GLN A 3 -12.37 22.86 -101.33
C GLN A 3 -12.15 23.43 -99.93
N PRO A 4 -12.98 23.09 -98.93
CA PRO A 4 -12.73 23.48 -97.55
C PRO A 4 -11.62 22.60 -96.93
N ASP A 5 -10.75 23.24 -96.16
CA ASP A 5 -9.66 22.63 -95.42
C ASP A 5 -10.16 21.75 -94.26
N ASP A 6 -10.19 20.43 -94.48
CA ASP A 6 -10.48 19.42 -93.44
C ASP A 6 -9.37 19.30 -92.36
N ARG A 7 -8.27 20.05 -92.48
CA ARG A 7 -7.13 20.00 -91.55
C ARG A 7 -7.36 20.72 -90.21
N ILE A 8 -8.33 21.64 -90.13
CA ILE A 8 -8.57 22.45 -88.92
C ILE A 8 -9.45 21.71 -87.89
N ARG A 9 -10.23 20.70 -88.30
CA ARG A 9 -11.09 19.92 -87.37
C ARG A 9 -10.34 18.83 -86.62
N ALA A 10 -9.30 18.23 -87.22
CA ALA A 10 -8.51 17.18 -86.59
C ALA A 10 -7.64 17.71 -85.42
N SER A 11 -7.15 18.95 -85.51
CA SER A 11 -6.33 19.56 -84.44
C SER A 11 -7.12 19.83 -83.17
N HIS A 12 -8.35 20.35 -83.28
CA HIS A 12 -9.23 20.63 -82.14
C HIS A 12 -9.63 19.37 -81.36
N CYS A 13 -9.90 18.26 -82.06
CA CYS A 13 -10.26 17.00 -81.40
C CYS A 13 -9.05 16.38 -80.65
N SER A 14 -7.83 16.49 -81.21
CA SER A 14 -6.61 16.04 -80.52
C SER A 14 -6.24 16.92 -79.32
N GLN A 15 -6.46 18.23 -79.40
CA GLN A 15 -6.21 19.17 -78.29
C GLN A 15 -7.22 18.99 -77.15
N GLN A 16 -8.48 18.71 -77.46
CA GLN A 16 -9.51 18.40 -76.45
C GLN A 16 -9.22 17.07 -75.74
N GLY A 17 -8.74 16.05 -76.45
CA GLY A 17 -8.33 14.77 -75.85
C GLY A 17 -7.09 14.91 -74.94
N MET A 18 -6.09 15.69 -75.36
CA MET A 18 -4.91 16.01 -74.54
C MET A 18 -5.28 16.81 -73.30
N ALA A 19 -6.18 17.80 -73.41
CA ALA A 19 -6.65 18.57 -72.27
C ALA A 19 -7.40 17.70 -71.25
N LEU A 20 -8.26 16.79 -71.70
CA LEU A 20 -8.99 15.87 -70.83
C LEU A 20 -8.04 14.89 -70.12
N PHE A 21 -7.02 14.41 -70.80
CA PHE A 21 -6.00 13.54 -70.22
C PHE A 21 -5.18 14.24 -69.12
N VAL A 22 -4.80 15.51 -69.35
CA VAL A 22 -4.11 16.32 -68.34
C VAL A 22 -5.01 16.57 -67.12
N VAL A 23 -6.29 16.88 -67.32
CA VAL A 23 -7.25 17.05 -66.22
C VAL A 23 -7.42 15.74 -65.44
N LEU A 24 -7.49 14.60 -66.11
CA LEU A 24 -7.63 13.30 -65.46
C LEU A 24 -6.40 12.94 -64.62
N ILE A 25 -5.19 13.19 -65.13
CA ILE A 25 -3.95 13.03 -64.35
C ILE A 25 -3.95 13.97 -63.15
N LEU A 26 -4.35 15.23 -63.34
CA LEU A 26 -4.37 16.23 -62.26
C LEU A 26 -5.36 15.80 -61.17
N VAL A 27 -6.55 15.31 -61.55
CA VAL A 27 -7.52 14.75 -60.60
C VAL A 27 -6.96 13.54 -59.87
N LEU A 28 -6.30 12.60 -60.57
CA LEU A 28 -5.72 11.42 -59.93
C LEU A 28 -4.63 11.80 -58.93
N VAL A 29 -3.72 12.69 -59.31
CA VAL A 29 -2.69 13.23 -58.41
C VAL A 29 -3.34 13.94 -57.22
N LEU A 30 -4.36 14.77 -57.46
CA LEU A 30 -5.08 15.47 -56.39
C LEU A 30 -5.76 14.48 -55.43
N THR A 31 -6.39 13.42 -55.94
CA THR A 31 -7.00 12.38 -55.12
C THR A 31 -5.96 11.69 -54.26
N VAL A 32 -4.81 11.31 -54.82
CA VAL A 32 -3.71 10.69 -54.03
C VAL A 32 -3.21 11.65 -52.94
N VAL A 33 -3.00 12.93 -53.27
CA VAL A 33 -2.55 13.94 -52.30
C VAL A 33 -3.58 14.14 -51.18
N ILE A 34 -4.87 14.25 -51.52
CA ILE A 34 -5.96 14.40 -50.54
C ILE A 34 -6.05 13.15 -49.65
N THR A 35 -6.00 11.95 -50.22
CA THR A 35 -6.05 10.69 -49.45
C THR A 35 -4.84 10.57 -48.52
N GLN A 36 -3.63 10.92 -48.97
CA GLN A 36 -2.44 10.94 -48.13
C GLN A 36 -2.58 11.95 -46.98
N LEU A 37 -3.05 13.16 -47.27
CA LEU A 37 -3.24 14.19 -46.26
C LEU A 37 -4.28 13.75 -45.20
N LEU A 38 -5.43 13.23 -45.63
CA LEU A 38 -6.45 12.71 -44.72
C LEU A 38 -5.94 11.54 -43.86
N PHE A 39 -5.13 10.66 -44.43
CA PHE A 39 -4.54 9.55 -43.69
C PHE A 39 -3.55 10.03 -42.64
N VAL A 40 -2.64 10.94 -43.00
CA VAL A 40 -1.67 11.54 -42.07
C VAL A 40 -2.39 12.28 -40.94
N THR A 41 -3.39 13.12 -41.25
CA THR A 41 -4.15 13.85 -40.21
C THR A 41 -4.87 12.90 -39.26
N LYS A 42 -5.49 11.82 -39.75
CA LYS A 42 -6.15 10.83 -38.88
C LYS A 42 -5.17 10.09 -37.98
N ILE A 43 -3.97 9.79 -38.46
CA ILE A 43 -2.92 9.18 -37.65
C ILE A 43 -2.43 10.16 -36.59
N GLU A 44 -2.15 11.41 -36.97
CA GLU A 44 -1.71 12.46 -36.05
C GLU A 44 -2.75 12.72 -34.95
N GLU A 45 -4.04 12.75 -35.29
CA GLU A 45 -5.13 12.88 -34.32
C GLU A 45 -5.13 11.73 -33.31
N ARG A 46 -4.98 10.48 -33.78
CA ARG A 46 -4.90 9.30 -32.90
C ARG A 46 -3.66 9.33 -32.01
N ILE A 47 -2.50 9.67 -32.55
CA ILE A 47 -1.26 9.81 -31.78
C ILE A 47 -1.42 10.92 -30.73
N SER A 48 -2.00 12.06 -31.10
CA SER A 48 -2.23 13.18 -30.20
C SER A 48 -3.18 12.79 -29.07
N ARG A 49 -4.31 12.13 -29.36
CA ARG A 49 -5.26 11.66 -28.36
C ARG A 49 -4.62 10.66 -27.40
N ASN A 50 -3.85 9.70 -27.92
CA ASN A 50 -3.14 8.72 -27.10
C ASN A 50 -2.10 9.39 -26.20
N ARG A 51 -1.36 10.38 -26.73
CA ARG A 51 -0.37 11.14 -25.96
C ARG A 51 -1.04 11.97 -24.87
N GLN A 52 -2.16 12.62 -25.17
CA GLN A 52 -2.94 13.40 -24.21
C GLN A 52 -3.48 12.50 -23.09
N GLY A 53 -4.12 11.38 -23.43
CA GLY A 53 -4.62 10.43 -22.43
C GLY A 53 -3.51 9.91 -21.52
N ARG A 54 -2.34 9.59 -22.07
CA ARG A 54 -1.18 9.15 -21.28
C ARG A 54 -0.67 10.24 -20.33
N VAL A 55 -0.65 11.49 -20.78
CA VAL A 55 -0.24 12.61 -19.91
C VAL A 55 -1.26 12.81 -18.80
N SER A 56 -2.57 12.70 -19.10
CA SER A 56 -3.63 12.78 -18.09
C SER A 56 -3.48 11.70 -17.01
N LEU A 57 -3.30 10.44 -17.43
CA LEU A 57 -3.08 9.30 -16.54
C LEU A 57 -1.85 9.51 -15.63
N SER A 58 -0.71 9.87 -16.22
CA SER A 58 0.53 10.11 -15.46
C SER A 58 0.38 11.27 -14.47
N TYR A 59 -0.35 12.32 -14.84
CA TYR A 59 -0.59 13.46 -13.95
C TYR A 59 -1.52 13.09 -12.79
N ALA A 60 -2.57 12.31 -13.05
CA ALA A 60 -3.51 11.82 -12.04
C ALA A 60 -2.77 10.93 -11.02
N VAL A 61 -2.04 9.92 -11.49
CA VAL A 61 -1.24 9.02 -10.65
C VAL A 61 -0.20 9.78 -9.81
N GLN A 62 0.47 10.77 -10.38
CA GLN A 62 1.42 11.61 -9.63
C GLN A 62 0.74 12.55 -8.63
N ALA A 63 -0.47 13.03 -8.91
CA ALA A 63 -1.24 13.85 -7.99
C ALA A 63 -1.63 13.04 -6.75
N THR A 64 -2.13 11.82 -6.96
CA THR A 64 -2.45 10.89 -5.87
C THR A 64 -1.21 10.51 -5.06
N ALA A 65 -0.06 10.29 -5.71
CA ALA A 65 1.19 10.05 -4.98
C ALA A 65 1.56 11.20 -4.02
N ARG A 66 1.28 12.46 -4.40
CA ARG A 66 1.48 13.61 -3.52
C ARG A 66 0.46 13.66 -2.38
N GLN A 67 -0.78 13.26 -2.63
CA GLN A 67 -1.80 13.14 -1.58
C GLN A 67 -1.37 12.11 -0.53
N VAL A 68 -0.82 10.97 -0.94
CA VAL A 68 -0.29 9.96 -0.01
C VAL A 68 0.86 10.51 0.82
N LEU A 69 1.80 11.23 0.20
CA LEU A 69 2.88 11.91 0.94
C LEU A 69 2.35 12.92 1.95
N GLN A 70 1.28 13.64 1.61
CA GLN A 70 0.64 14.57 2.53
C GLN A 70 -0.03 13.83 3.70
N SER A 71 -0.70 12.70 3.45
CA SER A 71 -1.30 11.87 4.49
C SER A 71 -0.25 11.34 5.45
N LEU A 72 0.79 10.68 4.93
CA LEU A 72 1.90 10.15 5.74
C LEU A 72 2.64 11.26 6.51
N SER A 73 2.75 12.45 5.92
CA SER A 73 3.38 13.59 6.60
C SER A 73 2.50 14.17 7.70
N SER A 74 1.17 14.19 7.51
CA SER A 74 0.22 14.64 8.53
C SER A 74 0.25 13.68 9.72
N ASP A 75 0.27 12.39 9.43
CA ASP A 75 0.37 11.31 10.40
C ASP A 75 1.66 11.41 11.24
N LEU A 76 2.82 11.48 10.58
CA LEU A 76 4.10 11.71 11.26
C LEU A 76 4.12 13.00 12.11
N MET A 77 3.40 14.06 11.70
CA MET A 77 3.31 15.28 12.50
C MET A 77 2.43 15.10 13.75
N ALA A 78 1.39 14.26 13.67
CA ALA A 78 0.59 13.87 14.83
C ALA A 78 1.42 13.02 15.80
N ASP A 79 2.15 12.02 15.29
CA ASP A 79 3.07 11.19 16.06
C ASP A 79 4.15 11.98 16.81
N LEU A 80 4.60 13.09 16.22
CA LEU A 80 5.61 13.97 16.81
C LEU A 80 5.01 15.00 17.80
N GLY A 81 3.69 14.97 18.04
CA GLY A 81 3.00 15.88 18.94
C GLY A 81 2.84 17.31 18.42
N TYR A 82 3.01 17.56 17.11
CA TYR A 82 2.86 18.91 16.55
C TYR A 82 1.43 19.43 16.52
N PHE A 83 0.45 18.55 16.69
CA PHE A 83 -0.97 18.91 16.79
C PHE A 83 -1.50 18.90 18.23
N ASP A 84 -0.66 18.57 19.21
CA ASP A 84 -1.00 18.42 20.64
C ASP A 84 -0.77 19.69 21.48
N ASP A 85 -0.21 20.75 20.88
CA ASP A 85 -0.06 22.02 21.58
C ASP A 85 -1.42 22.76 21.58
N ASP A 86 -2.14 22.60 22.70
CA ASP A 86 -2.96 23.64 23.29
C ASP A 86 -2.17 24.97 23.27
N ILE A 87 -2.42 25.78 22.24
CA ILE A 87 -2.09 27.21 22.29
C ILE A 87 -3.11 27.84 23.27
N GLU A 88 -2.90 27.61 24.56
CA GLU A 88 -3.35 28.53 25.61
C GLU A 88 -2.48 29.81 25.54
N ASP A 89 -2.65 30.59 24.46
CA ASP A 89 -2.16 31.97 24.41
C ASP A 89 -3.36 32.92 24.46
N ASP A 90 -4.08 32.87 25.58
CA ASP A 90 -4.99 33.94 25.99
C ASP A 90 -4.17 35.13 26.50
N SER A 91 -3.42 35.78 25.60
CA SER A 91 -3.20 37.23 25.67
C SER A 91 -2.43 37.79 24.48
N LEU A 92 -3.11 38.71 23.77
CA LEU A 92 -2.58 39.82 22.96
C LEU A 92 -2.40 39.59 21.45
N LEU A 93 -3.39 40.17 20.72
CA LEU A 93 -3.38 40.71 19.34
C LEU A 93 -4.14 39.80 18.36
N GLY A 94 -5.41 40.07 18.04
CA GLY A 94 -5.85 41.30 17.40
C GLY A 94 -6.21 41.04 15.94
N SER A 95 -7.48 40.69 15.69
CA SER A 95 -8.25 40.91 14.44
C SER A 95 -7.46 40.86 13.12
N SER A 96 -7.52 39.71 12.41
CA SER A 96 -7.63 39.73 10.95
C SER A 96 -8.16 38.40 10.38
N GLY A 97 -9.39 38.46 9.87
CA GLY A 97 -9.82 37.77 8.65
C GLY A 97 -9.76 36.25 8.60
N GLY A 98 -10.87 35.61 8.95
CA GLY A 98 -11.19 34.26 8.47
C GLY A 98 -11.19 34.23 6.94
N GLY A 99 -10.19 33.57 6.38
CA GLY A 99 -10.08 33.25 4.96
C GLY A 99 -10.23 31.76 4.78
N GLY A 100 -11.47 31.30 4.58
CA GLY A 100 -11.72 29.94 4.09
C GLY A 100 -11.13 29.79 2.70
N THR A 101 -10.14 28.92 2.56
CA THR A 101 -9.67 28.43 1.26
C THR A 101 -10.73 27.48 0.70
N GLN A 102 -11.67 28.04 -0.06
CA GLN A 102 -12.56 27.28 -0.92
C GLN A 102 -11.76 26.78 -2.13
N LEU A 103 -11.43 25.48 -2.16
CA LEU A 103 -10.94 24.81 -3.36
C LEU A 103 -12.08 24.67 -4.38
N PRO A 104 -11.83 24.82 -5.68
CA PRO A 104 -12.82 24.57 -6.71
C PRO A 104 -13.01 23.06 -6.85
N GLY A 105 -14.05 22.52 -6.21
CA GLY A 105 -14.31 21.06 -6.26
C GLY A 105 -15.36 20.52 -5.30
N GLY A 106 -15.97 21.33 -4.42
CA GLY A 106 -17.17 20.89 -3.68
C GLY A 106 -16.96 19.81 -2.61
N ILE A 107 -15.73 19.59 -2.15
CA ILE A 107 -15.45 18.73 -0.99
C ILE A 107 -15.66 19.56 0.28
N THR A 108 -16.65 19.19 1.08
CA THR A 108 -16.72 19.50 2.51
C THR A 108 -15.97 18.41 3.25
N LEU A 109 -14.82 18.73 3.86
CA LEU A 109 -14.30 17.86 4.92
C LEU A 109 -15.29 17.92 6.10
N PRO A 110 -15.55 16.80 6.81
CA PRO A 110 -16.04 16.90 8.17
C PRO A 110 -15.00 17.68 8.96
N GLY A 111 -15.44 18.75 9.62
CA GLY A 111 -14.57 19.52 10.50
C GLY A 111 -14.18 18.62 11.66
N SER A 112 -12.88 18.36 11.82
CA SER A 112 -12.32 17.96 13.10
C SER A 112 -12.59 19.11 14.07
N GLY A 113 -13.60 18.90 14.92
CA GLY A 113 -13.98 19.82 15.97
C GLY A 113 -13.03 19.61 17.14
N GLY A 114 -11.96 20.41 17.19
CA GLY A 114 -11.14 20.52 18.40
C GLY A 114 -12.01 21.01 19.56
N GLY A 115 -12.30 20.12 20.49
CA GLY A 115 -13.01 20.38 21.73
C GLY A 115 -12.37 19.59 22.86
N THR A 116 -11.57 20.29 23.68
CA THR A 116 -10.87 19.76 24.86
C THR A 116 -11.84 19.22 25.92
N THR A 117 -11.66 17.98 26.37
CA THR A 117 -12.15 17.47 27.66
C THR A 117 -10.97 17.21 28.61
N PRO A 118 -11.01 17.68 29.86
CA PRO A 118 -9.93 17.51 30.81
C PRO A 118 -10.07 16.20 31.58
N GLY A 119 -9.10 15.30 31.41
CA GLY A 119 -8.80 14.27 32.40
C GLY A 119 -8.90 12.82 31.90
N SER A 120 -7.83 12.35 31.28
CA SER A 120 -7.33 11.00 31.51
C SER A 120 -5.84 11.10 31.85
N ASN A 121 -5.38 10.23 32.74
CA ASN A 121 -4.00 10.25 33.25
C ASN A 121 -3.01 10.05 32.09
N GLY A 122 -1.90 10.78 32.14
CA GLY A 122 -0.89 10.78 31.08
C GLY A 122 -0.35 9.39 30.77
N GLU A 123 -0.82 8.85 29.65
CA GLU A 123 -0.05 7.90 28.85
C GLU A 123 0.85 8.73 27.94
N SER A 124 2.13 8.38 27.90
CA SER A 124 3.04 8.93 26.91
C SER A 124 2.48 8.59 25.52
N ASN A 125 2.15 9.60 24.71
CA ASN A 125 1.88 9.47 23.27
C ASN A 125 3.10 8.82 22.62
N THR A 126 3.11 7.49 22.65
CA THR A 126 4.18 6.67 22.09
C THR A 126 3.72 6.38 20.67
N PRO A 127 4.44 6.86 19.66
CA PRO A 127 3.95 6.79 18.28
C PRO A 127 3.76 5.33 17.87
N ALA A 128 2.59 5.03 17.34
CA ALA A 128 2.21 3.72 16.84
C ALA A 128 1.47 3.87 15.51
N ASP A 129 1.86 3.07 14.53
CA ASP A 129 1.22 2.99 13.21
C ASP A 129 0.24 1.81 13.22
N THR A 130 -1.00 2.04 12.79
CA THR A 130 -2.10 1.07 12.86
C THR A 130 -2.81 0.90 11.51
N PRO A 131 -3.52 -0.22 11.27
CA PRO A 131 -4.33 -0.39 10.05
C PRO A 131 -5.54 0.55 10.00
N HIS A 132 -5.84 1.26 11.09
CA HIS A 132 -6.96 2.19 11.20
C HIS A 132 -6.53 3.65 10.97
N ASP A 133 -5.24 3.89 10.74
CA ASP A 133 -4.73 5.20 10.40
C ASP A 133 -5.25 5.66 9.03
N VAL A 134 -5.37 6.97 8.84
CA VAL A 134 -5.90 7.57 7.60
C VAL A 134 -5.14 7.10 6.36
N TRP A 135 -3.83 6.86 6.49
CA TRP A 135 -2.99 6.43 5.37
C TRP A 135 -3.23 4.98 4.95
N ALA A 136 -3.77 4.12 5.84
CA ALA A 136 -3.95 2.70 5.60
C ALA A 136 -5.19 2.37 4.76
N TYR A 137 -6.20 3.25 4.75
CA TYR A 137 -7.41 3.04 3.97
C TYR A 137 -7.17 3.04 2.45
N PRO A 138 -7.90 2.20 1.68
CA PRO A 138 -7.82 2.20 0.23
C PRO A 138 -8.13 3.58 -0.37
N ILE A 139 -7.30 3.99 -1.32
CA ILE A 139 -7.47 5.25 -2.04
C ILE A 139 -8.45 5.01 -3.18
N GLN A 140 -9.53 5.76 -3.23
CA GLN A 140 -10.45 5.80 -4.37
C GLN A 140 -10.76 7.26 -4.72
N ASP A 141 -10.42 7.68 -5.94
CA ASP A 141 -10.60 9.07 -6.38
C ASP A 141 -10.86 9.17 -7.89
N SER A 142 -11.28 10.34 -8.38
CA SER A 142 -11.47 10.65 -9.79
C SER A 142 -10.85 12.01 -10.13
N ILE A 143 -9.71 11.99 -10.82
CA ILE A 143 -8.98 13.21 -11.22
C ILE A 143 -8.99 13.33 -12.74
N ASN A 144 -9.56 14.40 -13.28
CA ASN A 144 -9.58 14.67 -14.73
C ASN A 144 -10.14 13.50 -15.58
N GLN A 145 -11.23 12.87 -15.15
CA GLN A 145 -11.85 11.71 -15.83
C GLN A 145 -10.94 10.46 -15.85
N VAL A 146 -9.97 10.41 -14.92
CA VAL A 146 -9.20 9.21 -14.59
C VAL A 146 -9.70 8.73 -13.24
N GLN A 147 -10.24 7.51 -13.22
CA GLN A 147 -10.52 6.82 -11.96
C GLN A 147 -9.20 6.34 -11.38
N ILE A 148 -9.00 6.53 -10.09
CA ILE A 148 -7.78 6.18 -9.39
C ILE A 148 -8.14 5.27 -8.24
N THR A 149 -7.41 4.16 -8.16
CA THR A 149 -7.39 3.28 -7.00
C THR A 149 -5.97 3.20 -6.45
N GLY A 150 -5.82 2.95 -5.17
CA GLY A 150 -4.51 2.77 -4.58
C GLY A 150 -4.54 2.18 -3.19
N LEU A 151 -3.38 1.69 -2.75
CA LEU A 151 -3.18 1.10 -1.44
C LEU A 151 -1.80 1.52 -0.93
N VAL A 152 -1.73 1.86 0.36
CA VAL A 152 -0.48 2.01 1.09
C VAL A 152 -0.28 0.76 1.93
N ILE A 153 0.89 0.15 1.83
CA ILE A 153 1.30 -0.99 2.62
C ILE A 153 2.45 -0.53 3.50
N ASP A 154 2.34 -0.81 4.79
CA ASP A 154 3.42 -0.62 5.75
C ASP A 154 4.61 -1.55 5.40
N GLY A 155 5.81 -0.99 5.26
CA GLY A 155 7.02 -1.76 4.96
C GLY A 155 7.45 -2.65 6.12
N GLU A 156 7.23 -2.22 7.36
CA GLU A 156 7.46 -3.01 8.56
C GLU A 156 6.36 -4.05 8.81
N SER A 157 5.24 -4.06 8.07
CA SER A 157 4.28 -5.18 8.13
C SER A 157 4.77 -6.46 7.40
N CYS A 158 5.91 -6.38 6.71
CA CYS A 158 6.42 -7.40 5.78
C CYS A 158 7.85 -7.85 6.13
N ILE A 159 8.19 -9.10 5.78
CA ILE A 159 9.56 -9.62 5.93
C ILE A 159 10.49 -8.99 4.88
N ASP A 160 11.53 -8.28 5.32
CA ASP A 160 12.54 -7.71 4.42
C ASP A 160 13.60 -8.74 4.03
N LEU A 161 13.69 -9.03 2.74
CA LEU A 161 14.67 -9.95 2.18
C LEU A 161 16.13 -9.50 2.42
N ASN A 162 16.39 -8.21 2.66
CA ASN A 162 17.74 -7.76 3.02
C ASN A 162 18.11 -8.07 4.49
N HIS A 163 17.12 -8.36 5.34
CA HIS A 163 17.30 -8.60 6.77
C HIS A 163 16.94 -10.04 7.17
N ILE A 164 16.62 -10.90 6.20
CA ILE A 164 16.12 -12.27 6.43
C ILE A 164 17.02 -13.11 7.35
N PHE A 165 18.35 -12.99 7.23
CA PHE A 165 19.30 -13.72 8.08
C PHE A 165 19.40 -13.15 9.50
N LYS A 166 19.09 -11.86 9.70
CA LYS A 166 19.05 -11.25 11.04
C LYS A 166 17.79 -11.63 11.81
N LEU A 167 16.70 -11.96 11.11
CA LEU A 167 15.42 -12.37 11.70
C LEU A 167 15.42 -13.78 12.30
N VAL A 168 16.43 -14.59 11.96
CA VAL A 168 16.55 -15.97 12.46
C VAL A 168 17.60 -16.11 13.55
N LEU A 169 18.29 -15.03 13.88
CA LEU A 169 19.22 -15.00 15.01
C LEU A 169 18.41 -14.97 16.30
N ILE A 170 18.42 -16.09 17.02
CA ILE A 170 17.94 -16.13 18.39
C ILE A 170 19.04 -15.48 19.23
N ALA A 171 18.69 -14.49 20.04
CA ALA A 171 19.62 -13.99 21.05
C ALA A 171 20.04 -15.14 21.96
N GLU A 172 21.27 -15.62 21.79
CA GLU A 172 21.88 -16.43 22.83
C GLU A 172 21.94 -15.54 24.08
N GLU A 173 21.31 -15.97 25.18
CA GLU A 173 21.51 -15.33 26.47
C GLU A 173 23.01 -15.20 26.70
N ASP A 174 23.53 -13.97 26.67
CA ASP A 174 24.92 -13.63 26.94
C ASP A 174 25.28 -14.08 28.36
N SER A 175 25.61 -15.37 28.48
CA SER A 175 26.26 -15.96 29.62
C SER A 175 27.76 -15.73 29.46
N GLU A 176 28.20 -14.51 29.76
CA GLU A 176 29.38 -14.28 30.61
C GLU A 176 29.55 -12.79 30.93
N ALA A 177 29.10 -12.45 32.14
CA ALA A 177 29.68 -11.38 32.90
C ALA A 177 31.18 -11.63 33.09
N ASP A 178 32.01 -10.91 32.34
CA ASP A 178 33.38 -10.61 32.75
C ASP A 178 33.63 -9.11 32.57
N GLY A 179 33.62 -8.40 33.71
CA GLY A 179 33.87 -6.97 33.77
C GLY A 179 35.34 -6.60 33.58
N ASP A 180 35.59 -5.39 33.05
CA ASP A 180 36.23 -4.32 33.81
C ASP A 180 36.17 -2.97 33.05
N SER A 181 35.31 -2.08 33.57
CA SER A 181 35.50 -0.64 33.83
C SER A 181 36.27 0.29 32.86
N SER A 182 35.57 1.32 32.36
CA SER A 182 35.67 2.74 32.82
C SER A 182 35.06 3.65 31.73
N GLY A 183 34.02 4.46 31.97
CA GLY A 183 33.87 5.48 33.00
C GLY A 183 34.06 6.86 32.36
N GLY A 184 32.97 7.56 31.99
CA GLY A 184 33.05 8.96 31.52
C GLY A 184 31.73 9.55 31.05
N SER A 185 31.18 10.44 31.86
CA SER A 185 29.88 11.11 31.73
C SER A 185 29.92 12.43 30.90
N THR A 186 28.76 12.73 30.28
CA THR A 186 28.16 14.05 29.95
C THR A 186 28.80 15.02 28.93
N GLU A 187 28.09 15.22 27.80
CA GLU A 187 27.39 16.44 27.34
C GLU A 187 27.49 16.73 25.81
N PRO A 188 26.46 17.37 25.22
CA PRO A 188 26.17 17.36 23.79
C PRO A 188 26.72 18.58 23.05
N GLY A 189 27.08 18.40 21.78
CA GLY A 189 27.32 19.47 20.82
C GLY A 189 28.63 19.36 20.08
N GLY A 190 28.56 19.04 18.78
CA GLY A 190 29.71 19.17 17.88
C GLY A 190 29.58 18.39 16.59
N GLU A 191 29.19 19.11 15.54
CA GLU A 191 29.57 18.88 14.13
C GLU A 191 29.25 17.52 13.50
N ALA A 192 28.12 17.49 12.78
CA ALA A 192 27.80 16.49 11.78
C ALA A 192 28.84 16.48 10.66
N GLY A 193 29.69 15.45 10.68
CA GLY A 193 30.56 15.03 9.58
C GLY A 193 30.75 13.52 9.65
N ASP A 194 30.14 12.82 8.68
CA ASP A 194 30.42 11.47 8.19
C ASP A 194 31.07 10.45 9.15
N GLU A 195 30.26 9.60 9.79
CA GLU A 195 30.55 8.16 9.97
C GLU A 195 29.20 7.42 10.08
N GLU A 196 28.55 7.17 8.94
CA GLU A 196 27.61 6.04 8.85
C GLU A 196 28.48 4.82 9.16
N LEU A 197 28.45 4.34 10.41
CA LEU A 197 29.14 3.13 10.84
C LEU A 197 28.74 2.05 9.85
N LEU A 198 29.66 1.69 8.94
CA LEU A 198 29.52 0.55 8.07
C LEU A 198 29.32 -0.64 9.00
N GLU A 199 28.07 -1.08 9.17
CA GLU A 199 27.75 -2.33 9.86
C GLU A 199 28.75 -3.37 9.36
N GLU A 200 29.51 -3.95 10.27
CA GLU A 200 30.52 -4.92 9.94
C GLU A 200 29.83 -6.05 9.15
N TYR A 201 30.29 -6.24 7.92
CA TYR A 201 29.64 -7.16 7.02
C TYR A 201 29.97 -8.60 7.43
N ILE A 202 28.97 -9.27 7.99
CA ILE A 202 29.07 -10.66 8.41
C ILE A 202 28.45 -11.53 7.32
N ILE A 203 29.21 -12.51 6.85
CA ILE A 203 28.71 -13.54 5.93
C ILE A 203 27.87 -14.50 6.78
N PRO A 204 26.61 -14.77 6.41
CA PRO A 204 25.76 -15.61 7.23
C PRO A 204 26.26 -17.05 7.27
N GLU A 205 26.10 -17.68 8.43
CA GLU A 205 26.44 -19.08 8.63
C GLU A 205 25.45 -20.01 7.93
N GLN A 206 25.83 -21.28 7.70
CA GLN A 206 24.94 -22.22 7.02
C GLN A 206 23.67 -22.49 7.82
N GLU A 207 23.78 -22.50 9.16
CA GLU A 207 22.63 -22.67 10.06
C GLU A 207 21.63 -21.52 9.90
N GLU A 208 22.10 -20.27 9.83
CA GLU A 208 21.24 -19.10 9.56
C GLU A 208 20.56 -19.18 8.18
N VAL A 209 21.24 -19.75 7.18
CA VAL A 209 20.66 -19.95 5.84
C VAL A 209 19.57 -21.01 5.87
N ASP A 210 19.80 -22.11 6.59
CA ASP A 210 18.85 -23.20 6.74
C ASP A 210 17.61 -22.71 7.53
N ASP A 211 17.83 -21.97 8.62
CA ASP A 211 16.77 -21.38 9.44
C ASP A 211 15.94 -20.34 8.67
N ALA A 212 16.59 -19.46 7.90
CA ALA A 212 15.90 -18.51 7.03
C ALA A 212 15.05 -19.22 5.96
N THR A 213 15.49 -20.40 5.52
CA THR A 213 14.73 -21.23 4.58
C THR A 213 13.48 -21.80 5.24
N VAL A 214 13.59 -22.33 6.46
CA VAL A 214 12.44 -22.84 7.23
C VAL A 214 11.44 -21.72 7.53
N MET A 215 11.91 -20.56 7.96
CA MET A 215 11.06 -19.38 8.21
C MET A 215 10.28 -18.97 6.96
N LEU A 216 10.97 -18.91 5.80
CA LEU A 216 10.35 -18.52 4.54
C LEU A 216 9.42 -19.60 3.96
N GLU A 217 9.73 -20.88 4.17
CA GLU A 217 8.85 -21.99 3.84
C GLU A 217 7.52 -21.86 4.59
N ARG A 218 7.59 -21.64 5.91
CA ARG A 218 6.41 -21.44 6.76
C ARG A 218 5.57 -20.23 6.33
N LEU A 219 6.22 -19.12 5.92
CA LEU A 219 5.53 -17.97 5.34
C LEU A 219 4.75 -18.34 4.07
N ILE A 220 5.38 -19.11 3.17
CA ILE A 220 4.76 -19.50 1.90
C ILE A 220 3.60 -20.47 2.13
N GLU A 221 3.74 -21.39 3.09
CA GLU A 221 2.65 -22.26 3.51
C GLU A 221 1.46 -21.46 4.04
N ALA A 222 1.68 -20.47 4.92
CA ALA A 222 0.63 -19.60 5.42
C ALA A 222 -0.09 -18.79 4.33
N VAL A 223 0.65 -18.32 3.32
CA VAL A 223 0.05 -17.64 2.16
C VAL A 223 -0.83 -18.58 1.33
N ILE A 224 -0.39 -19.82 1.11
CA ILE A 224 -1.15 -20.81 0.35
C ILE A 224 -2.39 -21.26 1.13
N ASP A 225 -2.25 -21.47 2.44
CA ASP A 225 -3.31 -21.84 3.35
C ASP A 225 -4.42 -20.76 3.37
N PHE A 226 -4.04 -19.50 3.60
CA PHE A 226 -4.99 -18.37 3.57
C PHE A 226 -5.80 -18.31 2.27
N ASN A 227 -5.13 -18.43 1.13
CA ASN A 227 -5.81 -18.37 -0.16
C ASN A 227 -6.75 -19.56 -0.37
N SER A 228 -6.30 -20.76 0.00
CA SER A 228 -7.09 -21.99 -0.13
C SER A 228 -8.35 -21.95 0.74
N GLU A 229 -8.23 -21.47 1.98
CA GLU A 229 -9.37 -21.30 2.89
C GLU A 229 -10.34 -20.21 2.45
N SER A 230 -9.80 -19.13 1.86
CA SER A 230 -10.59 -18.04 1.30
C SER A 230 -11.26 -18.40 -0.04
N GLY A 231 -11.03 -19.61 -0.56
CA GLY A 231 -11.63 -20.10 -1.80
C GLY A 231 -10.92 -19.65 -3.08
N PHE A 232 -9.67 -19.20 -2.98
CA PHE A 232 -8.85 -18.83 -4.13
C PHE A 232 -7.95 -19.98 -4.59
N ASP A 233 -8.27 -20.54 -5.75
CA ASP A 233 -7.55 -21.69 -6.29
C ASP A 233 -6.30 -21.29 -7.10
N TYR A 234 -5.19 -21.99 -6.87
CA TYR A 234 -4.01 -21.93 -7.73
C TYR A 234 -4.20 -22.85 -8.94
N ASN A 235 -3.72 -22.42 -10.11
CA ASN A 235 -3.69 -23.28 -11.30
C ASN A 235 -2.70 -24.44 -11.14
N ASP A 236 -1.57 -24.17 -10.47
CA ASP A 236 -0.59 -25.16 -10.06
C ASP A 236 -0.12 -24.79 -8.64
N VAL A 237 -0.41 -25.66 -7.67
CA VAL A 237 -0.13 -25.37 -6.26
C VAL A 237 1.38 -25.22 -6.07
N PRO A 238 1.87 -24.05 -5.64
CA PRO A 238 3.30 -23.82 -5.50
C PRO A 238 3.90 -24.75 -4.44
N HIS A 239 5.14 -25.21 -4.66
CA HIS A 239 5.87 -25.99 -3.65
C HIS A 239 6.57 -25.04 -2.67
N PRO A 240 6.17 -25.00 -1.38
CA PRO A 240 6.68 -24.02 -0.42
C PRO A 240 8.20 -24.09 -0.24
N GLN A 241 8.71 -25.29 0.09
CA GLN A 241 10.14 -25.53 0.27
C GLN A 241 11.00 -25.10 -0.92
N GLY A 242 10.63 -25.51 -2.15
CA GLY A 242 11.40 -25.18 -3.35
C GLY A 242 11.44 -23.68 -3.65
N ALA A 243 10.32 -22.97 -3.42
CA ALA A 243 10.28 -21.53 -3.57
C ALA A 243 11.10 -20.82 -2.47
N ALA A 244 11.03 -21.28 -1.22
CA ALA A 244 11.83 -20.76 -0.12
C ALA A 244 13.33 -20.93 -0.38
N GLU A 245 13.78 -22.14 -0.70
CA GLU A 245 15.17 -22.46 -1.03
C GLU A 245 15.70 -21.58 -2.17
N ALA A 246 14.91 -21.37 -3.23
CA ALA A 246 15.29 -20.55 -4.36
C ALA A 246 15.45 -19.06 -3.97
N ILE A 247 14.52 -18.53 -3.17
CA ILE A 247 14.57 -17.13 -2.72
C ILE A 247 15.75 -16.93 -1.76
N VAL A 248 15.89 -17.76 -0.73
CA VAL A 248 17.00 -17.65 0.24
C VAL A 248 18.35 -17.84 -0.44
N SER A 249 18.47 -18.80 -1.35
CA SER A 249 19.68 -18.98 -2.17
C SER A 249 20.00 -17.74 -2.99
N MET A 250 18.99 -17.10 -3.60
CA MET A 250 19.19 -15.84 -4.34
C MET A 250 19.67 -14.73 -3.40
N VAL A 251 19.10 -14.58 -2.20
CA VAL A 251 19.52 -13.60 -1.20
C VAL A 251 20.97 -13.89 -0.77
N TYR A 252 21.29 -15.13 -0.42
CA TYR A 252 22.63 -15.56 -0.03
C TYR A 252 23.69 -15.26 -1.11
N GLN A 253 23.41 -15.60 -2.37
CA GLN A 253 24.31 -15.30 -3.48
C GLN A 253 24.53 -13.80 -3.67
N ARG A 254 23.50 -12.99 -3.48
CA ARG A 254 23.64 -11.53 -3.51
C ARG A 254 24.45 -11.02 -2.35
N VAL A 255 24.22 -11.54 -1.14
CA VAL A 255 24.99 -11.17 0.05
C VAL A 255 26.48 -11.32 -0.22
N LEU A 256 26.90 -12.42 -0.85
CA LEU A 256 28.29 -12.69 -1.25
C LEU A 256 28.86 -11.74 -2.33
N ASP A 257 28.03 -11.12 -3.15
CA ASP A 257 28.44 -10.19 -4.21
C ASP A 257 28.32 -8.73 -3.76
N GLU A 258 29.46 -8.08 -3.50
CA GLU A 258 29.53 -6.67 -3.11
C GLU A 258 28.77 -5.71 -4.04
N GLN A 259 28.65 -6.02 -5.34
CA GLN A 259 27.98 -5.13 -6.30
C GLN A 259 26.46 -5.28 -6.31
N THR A 260 25.94 -6.45 -5.96
CA THR A 260 24.51 -6.78 -6.04
C THR A 260 23.87 -7.11 -4.70
N ARG A 261 24.62 -6.94 -3.59
CA ARG A 261 24.24 -7.20 -2.21
C ARG A 261 22.84 -6.76 -1.83
N ARG A 262 22.50 -5.50 -2.10
CA ARG A 262 21.19 -4.96 -1.70
C ARG A 262 20.12 -5.27 -2.74
N ILE A 263 19.07 -5.95 -2.30
CA ILE A 263 17.83 -6.10 -3.06
C ILE A 263 17.10 -4.77 -3.03
N ARG A 264 16.86 -4.19 -4.20
CA ARG A 264 16.14 -2.91 -4.37
C ARG A 264 14.67 -3.08 -4.73
N SER A 265 14.29 -4.29 -5.15
CA SER A 265 12.95 -4.60 -5.62
C SER A 265 12.72 -6.10 -5.62
N LEU A 266 11.51 -6.47 -5.19
CA LEU A 266 10.97 -7.84 -5.26
C LEU A 266 10.78 -8.34 -6.70
N ASP A 267 10.88 -7.48 -7.72
CA ASP A 267 10.85 -7.94 -9.11
C ASP A 267 11.96 -8.97 -9.41
N SER A 268 13.02 -9.01 -8.59
CA SER A 268 14.09 -9.99 -8.70
C SER A 268 13.61 -11.43 -8.47
N ILE A 269 12.74 -11.65 -7.46
CA ILE A 269 12.27 -13.00 -7.12
C ILE A 269 11.25 -13.55 -8.13
N ARG A 270 10.57 -12.67 -8.88
CA ARG A 270 9.67 -13.07 -9.98
C ARG A 270 10.39 -13.82 -11.12
N HIS A 271 11.71 -13.71 -11.22
CA HIS A 271 12.49 -14.39 -12.27
C HIS A 271 13.00 -15.77 -11.84
N LEU A 272 12.68 -16.22 -10.63
CA LEU A 272 13.01 -17.56 -10.15
C LEU A 272 12.01 -18.57 -10.75
N ASP A 273 12.51 -19.73 -11.17
CA ASP A 273 11.70 -20.75 -11.85
C ASP A 273 10.64 -21.34 -10.91
N GLU A 274 10.96 -21.37 -9.61
CA GLU A 274 10.12 -21.88 -8.52
C GLU A 274 9.05 -20.88 -8.07
N VAL A 275 9.15 -19.60 -8.47
CA VAL A 275 8.20 -18.55 -8.10
C VAL A 275 7.22 -18.29 -9.25
N SER A 276 6.05 -18.91 -9.17
CA SER A 276 4.99 -18.70 -10.16
C SER A 276 4.42 -17.28 -10.10
N TRP A 277 3.75 -16.86 -11.18
CA TRP A 277 3.08 -15.56 -11.20
C TRP A 277 2.00 -15.45 -10.12
N GLU A 278 1.27 -16.54 -9.86
CA GLU A 278 0.21 -16.62 -8.84
C GLU A 278 0.80 -16.60 -7.43
N LEU A 279 1.90 -17.31 -7.18
CA LEU A 279 2.58 -17.22 -5.89
C LEU A 279 3.07 -15.79 -5.62
N PHE A 280 3.60 -15.10 -6.64
CA PHE A 280 4.10 -13.73 -6.47
C PHE A 280 2.97 -12.69 -6.28
N ASN A 281 1.87 -12.81 -7.03
CA ASN A 281 0.83 -11.78 -7.11
C ASN A 281 -0.46 -12.11 -6.33
N GLY A 282 -0.66 -13.36 -5.95
CA GLY A 282 -1.94 -13.93 -5.55
C GLY A 282 -2.58 -14.69 -6.72
N PRO A 283 -3.31 -15.79 -6.46
CA PRO A 283 -4.15 -16.44 -7.45
C PRO A 283 -5.22 -15.48 -8.02
N ILE A 284 -5.74 -15.78 -9.20
CA ILE A 284 -6.81 -14.96 -9.81
C ILE A 284 -8.13 -15.33 -9.13
N ASP A 285 -8.87 -14.32 -8.66
CA ASP A 285 -10.21 -14.53 -8.12
C ASP A 285 -11.14 -15.09 -9.23
N PRO A 286 -11.73 -16.29 -9.06
CA PRO A 286 -12.65 -16.85 -10.05
C PRO A 286 -13.85 -15.93 -10.34
N ALA A 287 -14.30 -15.10 -9.39
CA ALA A 287 -15.38 -14.15 -9.60
C ALA A 287 -15.02 -13.07 -10.64
N THR A 288 -13.76 -12.61 -10.66
CA THR A 288 -13.27 -11.65 -11.67
C THR A 288 -13.20 -12.24 -13.08
N LEU A 289 -13.12 -13.56 -13.20
CA LEU A 289 -13.18 -14.22 -14.50
C LEU A 289 -14.61 -14.34 -15.03
N GLU A 290 -15.63 -14.44 -14.17
CA GLU A 290 -17.03 -14.57 -14.59
C GLU A 290 -17.60 -13.25 -15.15
N GLU A 291 -17.18 -12.09 -14.61
CA GLU A 291 -17.60 -10.77 -15.12
C GLU A 291 -17.12 -10.51 -16.56
N ASP A 292 -15.89 -10.92 -16.90
CA ASP A 292 -15.32 -10.79 -18.25
C ASP A 292 -16.06 -11.64 -19.31
N TYR A 293 -16.77 -12.71 -18.90
CA TYR A 293 -17.53 -13.57 -19.82
C TYR A 293 -18.98 -13.12 -20.04
N GLU A 294 -19.58 -12.37 -19.10
CA GLU A 294 -20.97 -11.89 -19.24
C GLU A 294 -21.12 -10.55 -19.97
N GLU A 295 -20.06 -9.72 -20.06
CA GLU A 295 -20.12 -8.42 -20.74
C GLU A 295 -20.20 -8.48 -22.28
N GLU A 296 -20.01 -9.64 -22.93
CA GLU A 296 -20.06 -9.74 -24.40
C GLU A 296 -21.48 -9.69 -25.02
N ARG A 297 -22.54 -9.43 -24.23
CA ARG A 297 -23.94 -9.43 -24.75
C ARG A 297 -24.88 -8.28 -24.33
N GLY A 298 -24.39 -7.22 -23.71
CA GLY A 298 -25.21 -6.05 -23.31
C GLY A 298 -25.25 -4.93 -24.36
N ASN A 299 -26.43 -4.40 -24.66
CA ASN A 299 -26.66 -3.30 -25.60
C ASN A 299 -26.10 -1.97 -25.03
N PRO A 300 -25.29 -1.17 -25.77
CA PRO A 300 -24.49 -0.06 -25.21
C PRO A 300 -25.27 1.21 -24.82
N ASP A 301 -26.60 1.21 -24.92
CA ASP A 301 -27.43 2.41 -24.69
C ASP A 301 -28.20 2.40 -23.34
N GLU A 302 -28.13 1.33 -22.54
CA GLU A 302 -28.84 1.26 -21.24
C GLU A 302 -27.97 1.60 -20.01
N TRP A 303 -26.63 1.65 -20.14
CA TRP A 303 -25.72 1.89 -19.01
C TRP A 303 -25.56 3.38 -18.60
N MET A 304 -26.00 4.32 -19.44
CA MET A 304 -25.79 5.75 -19.18
C MET A 304 -26.79 6.38 -18.20
N ASP A 305 -27.90 5.70 -17.87
CA ASP A 305 -28.88 6.22 -16.92
C ASP A 305 -28.64 5.74 -15.46
N ASP A 306 -27.88 4.66 -15.24
CA ASP A 306 -27.59 4.13 -13.89
C ASP A 306 -26.22 4.59 -13.30
N ILE A 307 -25.31 5.13 -14.10
CA ILE A 307 -24.02 5.69 -13.62
C ILE A 307 -24.20 7.08 -12.96
N GLY A 308 -25.39 7.67 -13.06
CA GLY A 308 -25.73 8.95 -12.44
C GLY A 308 -25.98 8.89 -10.93
N SER A 309 -26.11 7.69 -10.34
CA SER A 309 -26.45 7.50 -8.91
C SER A 309 -25.29 7.04 -8.03
N LEU A 310 -24.10 6.75 -8.60
CA LEU A 310 -22.98 6.13 -7.89
C LEU A 310 -21.65 6.90 -8.01
N LEU A 311 -21.63 8.18 -7.62
CA LEU A 311 -20.42 8.93 -7.27
C LEU A 311 -20.77 10.08 -6.30
N PRO A 312 -19.90 10.49 -5.36
CA PRO A 312 -19.42 9.76 -4.18
C PRO A 312 -19.59 10.58 -2.87
N GLY A 313 -19.51 9.94 -1.70
CA GLY A 313 -19.29 10.65 -0.43
C GLY A 313 -20.27 10.38 0.73
N SER A 314 -21.04 9.29 0.70
CA SER A 314 -21.76 8.84 1.90
C SER A 314 -21.45 7.38 2.23
N PHE A 315 -21.55 7.11 3.54
CA PHE A 315 -21.54 5.83 4.23
C PHE A 315 -22.26 4.70 3.47
N ASP A 316 -23.28 5.02 2.67
CA ASP A 316 -24.05 4.07 1.85
C ASP A 316 -23.22 3.41 0.72
N GLY A 317 -22.12 4.03 0.28
CA GLY A 317 -21.24 3.46 -0.75
C GLY A 317 -20.42 2.25 -0.27
N LEU A 318 -20.16 2.17 1.04
CA LEU A 318 -19.46 1.03 1.67
C LEU A 318 -20.40 -0.18 1.78
N GLU A 319 -21.65 0.04 2.19
CA GLU A 319 -22.69 -0.99 2.26
C GLU A 319 -23.02 -1.55 0.86
N ALA A 320 -23.06 -0.69 -0.16
CA ALA A 320 -23.25 -1.11 -1.56
C ALA A 320 -22.06 -1.90 -2.14
N ALA A 321 -20.86 -1.74 -1.60
CA ALA A 321 -19.66 -2.50 -1.96
C ALA A 321 -19.50 -3.79 -1.11
N GLY A 322 -20.50 -4.14 -0.30
CA GLY A 322 -20.51 -5.37 0.51
C GLY A 322 -19.80 -5.25 1.86
N PHE A 323 -19.43 -4.05 2.29
CA PHE A 323 -18.90 -3.81 3.63
C PHE A 323 -20.06 -3.58 4.60
N GLU A 324 -20.37 -4.56 5.44
CA GLU A 324 -21.30 -4.36 6.56
C GLU A 324 -20.60 -3.53 7.65
N LEU A 325 -21.01 -2.27 7.79
CA LEU A 325 -20.68 -1.42 8.93
C LEU A 325 -21.61 -1.78 10.10
N LEU A 326 -21.38 -2.93 10.73
CA LEU A 326 -22.07 -3.34 11.95
C LEU A 326 -21.06 -3.72 13.02
N ASP A 327 -20.92 -2.86 14.04
CA ASP A 327 -20.52 -3.14 15.44
C ASP A 327 -19.33 -4.11 15.70
N GLY A 328 -18.54 -4.43 14.67
CA GLY A 328 -17.56 -5.50 14.67
C GLY A 328 -16.67 -5.41 13.44
N GLY A 329 -15.82 -4.39 13.39
CA GLY A 329 -14.74 -4.29 12.40
C GLY A 329 -15.19 -4.07 10.94
N VAL A 330 -14.26 -3.57 10.13
CA VAL A 330 -14.41 -3.55 8.67
C VAL A 330 -13.93 -4.91 8.16
N ASP A 331 -14.84 -5.87 8.02
CA ASP A 331 -14.51 -7.14 7.34
C ASP A 331 -14.24 -6.84 5.87
N GLN A 332 -12.95 -6.67 5.53
CA GLN A 332 -12.52 -6.58 4.14
C GLN A 332 -12.83 -7.92 3.48
N ILE A 333 -13.62 -7.89 2.40
CA ILE A 333 -13.82 -9.05 1.52
C ILE A 333 -12.44 -9.65 1.26
N PRO A 334 -12.22 -10.95 1.54
CA PRO A 334 -10.93 -11.58 1.35
C PRO A 334 -10.44 -11.31 -0.07
N THR A 335 -9.20 -10.85 -0.21
CA THR A 335 -8.56 -10.68 -1.52
C THR A 335 -7.38 -11.64 -1.61
N PRO A 336 -7.11 -12.21 -2.79
CA PRO A 336 -6.01 -13.16 -2.93
C PRO A 336 -4.67 -12.48 -2.66
N ILE A 337 -3.85 -13.09 -1.82
CA ILE A 337 -2.53 -12.58 -1.46
C ILE A 337 -1.42 -13.40 -2.12
N GLY A 338 -0.40 -12.74 -2.65
CA GLY A 338 0.89 -13.36 -2.97
C GLY A 338 2.05 -12.79 -2.17
N LEU A 339 3.25 -13.27 -2.47
CA LEU A 339 4.51 -12.87 -1.83
C LEU A 339 4.74 -11.36 -1.79
N ARG A 340 4.25 -10.62 -2.79
CA ARG A 340 4.39 -9.15 -2.83
C ARG A 340 3.67 -8.40 -1.70
N HIS A 341 2.77 -9.06 -0.97
CA HIS A 341 2.01 -8.47 0.15
C HIS A 341 2.57 -8.85 1.53
N VAL A 342 3.51 -9.79 1.59
CA VAL A 342 4.11 -10.28 2.85
C VAL A 342 5.65 -10.13 2.87
N LEU A 343 6.26 -9.89 1.71
CA LEU A 343 7.68 -9.60 1.58
C LEU A 343 7.91 -8.14 1.20
N THR A 344 9.04 -7.60 1.61
CA THR A 344 9.56 -6.30 1.19
C THR A 344 11.05 -6.36 0.88
N ALA A 345 11.55 -5.31 0.25
CA ALA A 345 12.98 -5.05 0.08
C ALA A 345 13.40 -3.74 0.78
N ASN A 346 12.47 -3.10 1.49
CA ASN A 346 12.67 -1.84 2.18
C ASN A 346 11.91 -1.91 3.50
N SER A 347 12.61 -2.25 4.58
CA SER A 347 12.21 -1.93 5.94
C SER A 347 13.46 -1.70 6.80
N THR A 348 13.25 -1.46 8.10
CA THR A 348 14.32 -1.45 9.10
C THR A 348 14.82 -2.85 9.49
N GLY A 349 14.17 -3.91 8.99
CA GLY A 349 14.36 -5.29 9.45
C GLY A 349 13.56 -5.65 10.70
N LYS A 350 12.77 -4.71 11.24
CA LYS A 350 11.78 -4.94 12.29
C LYS A 350 10.39 -5.17 11.68
N ILE A 351 9.49 -5.73 12.48
CA ILE A 351 8.12 -6.09 12.13
C ILE A 351 7.14 -5.30 12.99
N ASN A 352 6.29 -4.49 12.37
CA ASN A 352 5.25 -3.75 13.10
C ASN A 352 4.10 -4.71 13.45
N LEU A 353 3.92 -4.99 14.74
CA LEU A 353 2.91 -5.96 15.19
C LEU A 353 1.47 -5.47 15.00
N ASN A 354 1.25 -4.16 14.92
CA ASN A 354 -0.09 -3.60 14.72
C ASN A 354 -0.59 -3.79 13.27
N THR A 355 0.33 -3.83 12.30
CA THR A 355 0.01 -3.86 10.87
C THR A 355 0.42 -5.16 10.18
N ALA A 356 1.26 -5.99 10.83
CA ALA A 356 1.69 -7.27 10.32
C ALA A 356 0.52 -8.21 10.04
N ARG A 357 0.57 -8.88 8.89
CA ARG A 357 -0.43 -9.89 8.56
C ARG A 357 -0.18 -11.17 9.35
N PRO A 358 -1.22 -12.00 9.60
CA PRO A 358 -1.06 -13.25 10.33
C PRO A 358 -0.02 -14.16 9.68
N GLU A 359 0.05 -14.19 8.34
CA GLU A 359 1.02 -15.01 7.63
C GLU A 359 2.47 -14.65 7.96
N VAL A 360 2.77 -13.36 8.14
CA VAL A 360 4.10 -12.86 8.54
C VAL A 360 4.41 -13.25 9.98
N LEU A 361 3.43 -13.15 10.88
CA LEU A 361 3.59 -13.52 12.29
C LEU A 361 3.82 -15.04 12.44
N ILE A 362 3.05 -15.87 11.74
CA ILE A 362 3.21 -17.34 11.73
C ILE A 362 4.63 -17.73 11.33
N ALA A 363 5.22 -17.05 10.34
CA ALA A 363 6.57 -17.33 9.88
C ALA A 363 7.63 -17.09 10.97
N LEU A 364 7.42 -16.10 11.84
CA LEU A 364 8.36 -15.69 12.89
C LEU A 364 8.22 -16.52 14.18
N MET A 365 7.06 -17.13 14.41
CA MET A 365 6.74 -17.96 15.59
C MET A 365 7.41 -19.35 15.56
N ARG A 366 8.75 -19.38 15.52
CA ARG A 366 9.57 -20.60 15.40
C ARG A 366 9.45 -21.56 16.57
N SER A 367 9.19 -21.05 17.77
CA SER A 367 9.06 -21.86 18.99
C SER A 367 7.76 -22.68 19.03
N PHE A 368 6.82 -22.42 18.12
CA PHE A 368 5.58 -23.15 17.97
C PHE A 368 5.70 -24.18 16.84
N ASP A 369 5.90 -25.46 17.20
CA ASP A 369 5.98 -26.58 16.25
C ASP A 369 4.65 -26.83 15.53
N ASP A 370 3.52 -26.54 16.17
CA ASP A 370 2.19 -26.71 15.59
C ASP A 370 1.83 -25.48 14.74
N PHE A 371 1.59 -25.71 13.45
CA PHE A 371 1.21 -24.67 12.51
C PHE A 371 -0.15 -24.07 12.88
N ASP A 372 -1.10 -24.89 13.32
CA ASP A 372 -2.46 -24.45 13.66
C ASP A 372 -2.45 -23.59 14.92
N GLU A 373 -1.60 -23.91 15.91
CA GLU A 373 -1.42 -23.12 17.14
C GLU A 373 -0.83 -21.73 16.83
N ALA A 374 0.26 -21.67 16.07
CA ALA A 374 0.85 -20.39 15.66
C ALA A 374 -0.12 -19.54 14.83
N ARG A 375 -0.93 -20.20 13.99
CA ARG A 375 -1.98 -19.55 13.21
C ARG A 375 -3.05 -18.96 14.12
N GLU A 376 -3.56 -19.72 15.08
CA GLU A 376 -4.56 -19.22 16.04
C GLU A 376 -4.04 -17.99 16.79
N ILE A 377 -2.82 -18.05 17.31
CA ILE A 377 -2.18 -16.92 18.02
C ILE A 377 -2.03 -15.70 17.11
N ALA A 378 -1.56 -15.88 15.86
CA ALA A 378 -1.41 -14.79 14.91
C ALA A 378 -2.74 -14.09 14.57
N TRP A 379 -3.83 -14.86 14.48
CA TRP A 379 -5.18 -14.29 14.30
C TRP A 379 -5.67 -13.57 15.56
N GLN A 380 -5.43 -14.10 16.76
CA GLN A 380 -5.77 -13.42 18.01
C GLN A 380 -5.08 -12.05 18.13
N ILE A 381 -3.79 -11.95 17.77
CA ILE A 381 -3.06 -10.66 17.74
C ILE A 381 -3.74 -9.68 16.78
N ARG A 382 -4.07 -10.13 15.57
CA ARG A 382 -4.72 -9.29 14.55
C ARG A 382 -6.12 -8.84 14.99
N ASP A 383 -6.91 -9.75 15.55
CA ASP A 383 -8.28 -9.48 15.96
C ASP A 383 -8.32 -8.52 17.14
N HIS A 384 -7.36 -8.63 18.06
CA HIS A 384 -7.16 -7.65 19.13
C HIS A 384 -6.97 -6.23 18.55
N CYS A 385 -6.08 -6.05 17.56
CA CYS A 385 -5.88 -4.76 16.90
C CYS A 385 -7.11 -4.25 16.11
N ASN A 386 -8.08 -5.11 15.80
CA ASN A 386 -9.34 -4.73 15.15
C ASN A 386 -10.50 -4.56 16.12
N SER A 387 -10.26 -4.78 17.42
CA SER A 387 -11.26 -4.60 18.47
C SER A 387 -11.25 -3.18 19.00
N TYR A 388 -12.42 -2.68 19.40
CA TYR A 388 -12.53 -1.38 20.06
C TYR A 388 -12.02 -1.45 21.49
N GLN A 389 -11.35 -0.39 21.92
CA GLN A 389 -11.04 -0.16 23.33
C GLN A 389 -12.36 0.09 24.06
N GLN A 390 -12.74 -0.82 24.95
CA GLN A 390 -13.95 -0.67 25.76
C GLN A 390 -13.70 0.39 26.84
N GLU A 391 -13.84 1.67 26.52
CA GLU A 391 -14.02 2.72 27.53
C GLU A 391 -15.49 2.71 28.01
N ILE A 392 -15.83 1.73 28.84
CA ILE A 392 -16.96 1.87 29.76
C ILE A 392 -16.40 1.67 31.15
N ASP A 393 -16.00 2.78 31.75
CA ASP A 393 -15.80 2.86 33.18
C ASP A 393 -17.21 2.72 33.81
N ASP A 394 -17.59 1.49 34.17
CA ASP A 394 -18.93 1.12 34.71
C ASP A 394 -19.34 2.00 35.90
N VAL A 395 -18.38 2.63 36.58
CA VAL A 395 -18.59 3.55 37.71
C VAL A 395 -18.94 4.97 37.23
N THR A 396 -18.49 5.34 36.04
CA THR A 396 -18.58 6.69 35.48
C THR A 396 -19.82 6.82 34.59
N GLY A 397 -20.26 5.71 33.96
CA GLY A 397 -21.53 5.63 33.21
C GLY A 397 -22.78 5.87 34.08
N GLU A 398 -22.86 5.29 35.29
CA GLU A 398 -23.98 5.57 36.21
C GLU A 398 -23.97 7.01 36.75
N ILE A 399 -22.79 7.61 36.93
CA ILE A 399 -22.66 8.98 37.44
C ILE A 399 -22.90 10.01 36.32
N LEU A 400 -22.50 9.73 35.09
CA LEU A 400 -22.72 10.59 33.92
C LEU A 400 -24.19 10.58 33.49
N GLU A 401 -24.86 9.43 33.43
CA GLU A 401 -26.29 9.35 33.06
C GLU A 401 -27.17 10.20 33.99
N ASP A 402 -26.89 10.16 35.30
CA ASP A 402 -27.63 10.93 36.31
C ASP A 402 -27.29 12.44 36.30
N LEU A 403 -26.14 12.84 35.75
CA LEU A 403 -25.67 14.24 35.76
C LEU A 403 -25.87 14.96 34.41
N LEU A 404 -25.78 14.26 33.28
CA LEU A 404 -25.95 14.81 31.92
C LEU A 404 -27.35 14.64 31.33
N GLY A 405 -28.23 13.84 31.94
CA GLY A 405 -29.64 13.76 31.53
C GLY A 405 -30.38 15.11 31.52
N ASP A 406 -29.82 16.16 32.17
CA ASP A 406 -30.40 17.51 32.25
C ASP A 406 -29.68 18.56 31.38
N ILE A 407 -28.56 18.22 30.73
CA ILE A 407 -27.81 19.11 29.82
C ILE A 407 -27.47 18.28 28.58
N GLY A 408 -28.28 18.42 27.52
CA GLY A 408 -28.14 17.68 26.27
C GLY A 408 -26.84 17.97 25.52
N VAL A 409 -25.74 17.41 26.02
CA VAL A 409 -24.47 17.23 25.34
C VAL A 409 -24.43 15.75 25.00
N ASP A 410 -24.69 15.42 23.73
CA ASP A 410 -24.32 14.11 23.20
C ASP A 410 -22.79 14.10 23.16
N GLU A 411 -22.14 13.56 24.19
CA GLU A 411 -20.71 13.23 24.11
C GLU A 411 -20.61 12.03 23.16
N GLU A 412 -20.18 12.27 21.91
CA GLU A 412 -19.70 11.21 21.02
C GLU A 412 -18.49 10.58 21.70
N ILE A 413 -18.66 9.43 22.33
CA ILE A 413 -17.56 8.60 22.83
C ILE A 413 -16.75 8.20 21.59
N GLU A 414 -15.57 8.79 21.42
CA GLU A 414 -14.66 8.45 20.33
C GLU A 414 -14.17 7.01 20.55
N GLN A 415 -14.70 6.08 19.75
CA GLN A 415 -14.26 4.69 19.78
C GLN A 415 -12.87 4.59 19.17
N GLN A 416 -11.87 4.29 19.99
CA GLN A 416 -10.51 4.01 19.54
C GLN A 416 -10.30 2.51 19.38
N PHE A 417 -9.52 2.11 18.37
CA PHE A 417 -9.11 0.71 18.20
C PHE A 417 -7.95 0.38 19.13
N GLN A 418 -7.94 -0.84 19.66
CA GLN A 418 -6.83 -1.34 20.45
C GLN A 418 -5.59 -1.45 19.56
N HIS A 419 -4.43 -1.10 20.11
CA HIS A 419 -3.14 -1.19 19.43
C HIS A 419 -2.04 -1.34 20.46
N PHE A 420 -0.91 -1.88 20.03
CA PHE A 420 0.27 -2.05 20.86
C PHE A 420 1.21 -0.84 20.71
N THR A 421 1.67 -0.32 21.83
CA THR A 421 2.79 0.63 21.96
C THR A 421 4.00 -0.02 22.64
N SER A 422 3.83 -1.21 23.23
CA SER A 422 4.88 -1.99 23.86
C SER A 422 4.61 -3.50 23.77
N PHE A 423 5.66 -4.30 23.82
CA PHE A 423 5.56 -5.76 23.68
C PHE A 423 4.77 -6.40 24.83
N ASP A 424 4.90 -5.85 26.04
CA ASP A 424 4.19 -6.33 27.23
C ASP A 424 2.67 -6.31 27.10
N GLN A 425 2.11 -5.47 26.23
CA GLN A 425 0.66 -5.40 25.99
C GLN A 425 0.10 -6.62 25.27
N LEU A 426 0.94 -7.48 24.66
CA LEU A 426 0.49 -8.76 24.11
C LEU A 426 -0.18 -9.66 25.17
N LYS A 427 0.16 -9.51 26.45
CA LYS A 427 -0.53 -10.22 27.56
C LYS A 427 -2.02 -9.94 27.63
N GLN A 428 -2.47 -8.82 27.06
CA GLN A 428 -3.86 -8.38 27.09
C GLN A 428 -4.70 -9.01 25.97
N VAL A 429 -4.07 -9.71 25.02
CA VAL A 429 -4.76 -10.37 23.90
C VAL A 429 -5.65 -11.51 24.39
N ASP A 430 -5.13 -12.35 25.28
CA ASP A 430 -5.86 -13.47 25.87
C ASP A 430 -5.40 -13.72 27.31
N GLU A 431 -6.35 -13.84 28.24
CA GLU A 431 -6.09 -14.07 29.67
C GLU A 431 -5.26 -15.34 29.92
N SER A 432 -5.39 -16.35 29.04
CA SER A 432 -4.64 -17.61 29.14
C SER A 432 -3.15 -17.45 28.86
N TRP A 433 -2.72 -16.36 28.23
CA TRP A 433 -1.31 -16.10 27.96
C TRP A 433 -0.55 -15.70 29.23
N GLU A 434 -1.25 -15.20 30.25
CA GLU A 434 -0.67 -14.89 31.57
C GLU A 434 -0.60 -16.12 32.51
N ASP A 435 -1.40 -17.15 32.27
CA ASP A 435 -1.68 -18.19 33.26
C ASP A 435 -0.68 -19.35 33.20
N GLY A 436 0.48 -19.16 33.83
CA GLY A 436 1.47 -20.24 34.00
C GLY A 436 2.76 -19.78 34.64
N GLY A 437 2.73 -19.52 35.95
CA GLY A 437 3.84 -18.90 36.69
C GLY A 437 5.24 -19.40 36.30
N ALA A 438 6.05 -18.50 35.73
CA ALA A 438 7.48 -18.68 35.46
C ALA A 438 7.88 -20.05 34.88
N SER A 439 7.01 -20.69 34.07
CA SER A 439 7.42 -21.80 33.23
C SER A 439 7.87 -21.24 31.89
N GLU A 440 9.04 -21.68 31.43
CA GLU A 440 9.65 -21.32 30.13
C GLU A 440 8.75 -21.67 28.92
N ASP A 441 7.63 -22.39 29.13
CA ASP A 441 6.70 -22.86 28.10
C ASP A 441 5.41 -22.02 27.97
N SER A 442 5.30 -20.82 28.54
CA SER A 442 4.08 -19.99 28.36
C SER A 442 4.04 -19.36 26.96
N ILE A 443 2.84 -19.17 26.39
CA ILE A 443 2.67 -18.54 25.07
C ILE A 443 3.39 -17.18 25.01
N PHE A 444 3.22 -16.34 26.04
CA PHE A 444 3.91 -15.06 26.10
C PHE A 444 5.43 -15.19 26.14
N ALA A 445 5.99 -16.16 26.86
CA ALA A 445 7.44 -16.38 26.92
C ALA A 445 8.01 -16.83 25.56
N LEU A 446 7.30 -17.71 24.85
CA LEU A 446 7.67 -18.15 23.51
C LEU A 446 7.57 -17.00 22.49
N LEU A 447 6.49 -16.21 22.56
CA LEU A 447 6.37 -15.00 21.74
C LEU A 447 7.46 -13.98 22.05
N GLN A 448 7.83 -13.81 23.32
CA GLN A 448 8.91 -12.93 23.72
C GLN A 448 10.24 -13.37 23.11
N GLN A 449 10.55 -14.66 23.16
CA GLN A 449 11.73 -15.24 22.53
C GLN A 449 11.75 -15.04 21.00
N ASP A 450 10.61 -15.24 20.34
CA ASP A 450 10.53 -15.24 18.87
C ASP A 450 10.37 -13.83 18.26
N LEU A 451 9.69 -12.91 18.96
CA LEU A 451 9.21 -11.66 18.36
C LEU A 451 9.75 -10.38 19.02
N GLU A 452 10.09 -10.37 20.30
CA GLU A 452 10.39 -9.12 21.03
C GLU A 452 11.53 -8.35 20.35
N GLU A 453 12.63 -9.04 20.05
CA GLU A 453 13.79 -8.43 19.39
C GLU A 453 13.54 -8.06 17.93
N HIS A 454 12.49 -8.57 17.30
CA HIS A 454 12.18 -8.27 15.90
C HIS A 454 10.98 -7.34 15.76
N SER A 455 10.29 -7.00 16.85
CA SER A 455 9.08 -6.18 16.84
C SER A 455 9.34 -4.67 16.83
N THR A 456 8.37 -3.95 16.29
CA THR A 456 8.20 -2.51 16.46
C THR A 456 6.70 -2.18 16.46
N PHE A 457 6.36 -0.92 16.74
CA PHE A 457 4.98 -0.45 16.82
C PHE A 457 4.73 0.77 15.92
N SER A 458 5.80 1.40 15.44
CA SER A 458 5.78 2.46 14.44
C SER A 458 6.71 2.11 13.28
N SER A 459 6.36 2.63 12.11
CA SER A 459 6.90 2.21 10.84
C SER A 459 7.60 3.36 10.15
N ASN A 460 8.75 3.08 9.56
CA ASN A 460 9.52 4.08 8.84
C ASN A 460 9.37 3.94 7.35
N PHE A 461 8.94 2.80 6.81
CA PHE A 461 8.86 2.56 5.38
C PHE A 461 7.43 2.32 4.93
N PHE A 462 7.04 2.90 3.81
CA PHE A 462 5.69 2.72 3.26
C PHE A 462 5.78 2.48 1.76
N THR A 463 5.09 1.47 1.26
CA THR A 463 4.99 1.16 -0.16
C THR A 463 3.59 1.47 -0.66
N THR A 464 3.48 2.42 -1.58
CA THR A 464 2.21 2.78 -2.20
C THR A 464 2.12 2.20 -3.60
N THR A 465 1.01 1.53 -3.92
CA THR A 465 0.66 1.18 -5.29
C THR A 465 -0.57 1.98 -5.70
N ILE A 466 -0.50 2.67 -6.84
CA ILE A 466 -1.57 3.51 -7.38
C ILE A 466 -1.85 3.03 -8.79
N GLU A 467 -3.11 2.89 -9.16
CA GLU A 467 -3.56 2.57 -10.51
C GLU A 467 -4.56 3.61 -10.98
N GLY A 468 -4.29 4.22 -12.13
CA GLY A 468 -5.22 5.12 -12.80
C GLY A 468 -5.80 4.45 -14.04
N THR A 469 -7.11 4.47 -14.19
CA THR A 469 -7.85 3.92 -15.34
C THR A 469 -8.65 5.01 -16.06
N SER A 470 -8.60 5.02 -17.39
CA SER A 470 -9.36 5.96 -18.23
C SER A 470 -9.48 5.46 -19.67
N GLU A 471 -10.69 5.45 -20.23
CA GLU A 471 -10.98 5.05 -21.62
C GLU A 471 -10.33 3.71 -22.03
N GLY A 472 -10.39 2.68 -21.16
CA GLY A 472 -9.80 1.36 -21.42
C GLY A 472 -8.26 1.32 -21.38
N ARG A 473 -7.63 2.32 -20.74
CA ARG A 473 -6.19 2.37 -20.49
C ARG A 473 -5.94 2.41 -19.00
N SER A 474 -4.96 1.67 -18.53
CA SER A 474 -4.47 1.76 -17.16
C SER A 474 -3.01 2.22 -17.11
N LEU A 475 -2.65 2.88 -16.02
CA LEU A 475 -1.28 3.19 -15.66
C LEU A 475 -1.12 2.94 -14.17
N SER A 476 -0.17 2.09 -13.79
CA SER A 476 0.17 1.87 -12.40
C SER A 476 1.47 2.60 -12.02
N GLY A 477 1.52 3.15 -10.83
CA GLY A 477 2.70 3.73 -10.21
C GLY A 477 2.95 3.06 -8.86
N ARG A 478 4.21 2.72 -8.57
CA ARG A 478 4.64 2.26 -7.25
C ARG A 478 5.63 3.25 -6.66
N MET A 479 5.34 3.71 -5.44
CA MET A 479 6.16 4.62 -4.66
C MET A 479 6.67 3.90 -3.42
N VAL A 480 7.91 4.14 -3.04
CA VAL A 480 8.43 3.75 -1.73
C VAL A 480 8.83 5.03 -1.00
N CYS A 481 8.30 5.20 0.19
CA CYS A 481 8.51 6.33 1.08
C CYS A 481 9.26 5.88 2.33
N ALA A 482 10.01 6.81 2.93
CA ALA A 482 10.51 6.63 4.27
C ALA A 482 10.35 7.87 5.14
N ARG A 483 9.99 7.67 6.41
CA ARG A 483 10.05 8.66 7.47
C ARG A 483 11.52 8.81 7.91
N LYS A 484 12.02 10.05 7.98
CA LYS A 484 13.37 10.37 8.47
C LYS A 484 13.33 11.68 9.24
N GLY A 485 13.38 11.59 10.57
CA GLY A 485 13.19 12.74 11.43
C GLY A 485 11.79 13.31 11.23
N GLN A 486 11.69 14.58 10.81
CA GLN A 486 10.42 15.29 10.62
C GLN A 486 9.93 15.30 9.16
N HIS A 487 10.45 14.40 8.32
CA HIS A 487 10.20 14.42 6.89
C HIS A 487 9.86 13.04 6.35
N VAL A 488 8.90 13.01 5.42
CA VAL A 488 8.63 11.85 4.56
C VAL A 488 9.35 12.04 3.24
N LEU A 489 10.24 11.10 2.90
CA LEU A 489 11.08 11.13 1.71
C LEU A 489 10.65 10.05 0.71
N VAL A 490 10.59 10.40 -0.58
CA VAL A 490 10.41 9.39 -1.64
C VAL A 490 11.76 8.76 -1.96
N ILE A 491 11.92 7.47 -1.67
CA ILE A 491 13.12 6.70 -2.00
C ILE A 491 13.09 6.24 -3.45
N SER A 492 11.91 5.81 -3.91
CA SER A 492 11.75 5.22 -5.23
C SER A 492 10.37 5.57 -5.81
N TRP A 493 10.35 5.82 -7.12
CA TRP A 493 9.13 5.91 -7.91
C TRP A 493 9.32 5.11 -9.20
N LYS A 494 8.41 4.18 -9.46
CA LYS A 494 8.41 3.36 -10.66
C LYS A 494 7.02 3.36 -11.28
N GLU A 495 6.93 3.81 -12.53
CA GLU A 495 5.75 3.55 -13.35
C GLU A 495 5.77 2.08 -13.78
N VAL A 496 4.77 1.32 -13.34
CA VAL A 496 4.55 -0.07 -13.73
C VAL A 496 3.55 -0.07 -14.88
N ARG A 497 4.04 -0.44 -16.06
CA ARG A 497 3.17 -0.65 -17.22
C ARG A 497 2.65 -2.08 -17.19
N ARG A 498 1.34 -2.25 -17.14
CA ARG A 498 0.70 -3.51 -17.49
C ARG A 498 0.53 -3.58 -19.01
#